data_AF-A0A3Q9J2E0-F1
#
_entry.id   AF-A0A3Q9J2E0-F1
#
_cell.length_a   1.000
_cell.length_b   1.000
_cell.length_c   1.000
_cell.angle_alpha   90.00
_cell.angle_beta   90.00
_cell.angle_gamma   90.00
#
_symmetry.space_group_name_H-M   'P 1'
#
loop_
_entity.id
_entity.type
_entity.pdbx_description
1 polymer ?
#
loop_
_entity_poly.entity_id
_entity_poly.type
_entity_poly.pdbx_seq_one_letter_code
_entity_poly.pdbx_strand_id
1 'polypeptide(L)'
;MTTETSISTQMVADQLQRALSSRVLIEQAKGVIAAQAGVDMHTAFNILRSYARAHQLKLSDVAERVSERELILTDLAPAPAD
;
A
#
# COMPACT_ATOMS: atom_id res chain seq x y z
N MET A 1 -14.77 -29.82 22.81
CA MET A 1 -14.51 -29.85 21.35
C MET A 1 -15.23 -28.70 20.65
N THR A 2 -15.01 -27.45 21.08
CA THR A 2 -15.66 -26.24 20.54
C THR A 2 -14.71 -25.02 20.49
N THR A 3 -13.54 -25.12 21.10
CA THR A 3 -12.54 -24.04 21.18
C THR A 3 -11.73 -23.89 19.89
N GLU A 4 -11.44 -24.96 19.17
CA GLU A 4 -10.66 -24.91 17.91
C GLU A 4 -11.40 -24.21 16.75
N THR A 5 -12.71 -24.44 16.60
CA THR A 5 -13.51 -23.82 15.52
C THR A 5 -13.65 -22.31 15.71
N SER A 6 -13.74 -21.85 16.96
CA SER A 6 -13.90 -20.42 17.29
C SER A 6 -12.61 -19.63 17.01
N ILE A 7 -11.44 -20.19 17.35
CA ILE A 7 -10.13 -19.57 17.08
C ILE A 7 -9.86 -19.48 15.58
N SER A 8 -10.17 -20.53 14.81
CA SER A 8 -10.00 -20.54 13.34
C SER A 8 -10.86 -19.46 12.66
N THR A 9 -12.11 -19.30 13.10
CA THR A 9 -13.03 -18.28 12.57
C THR A 9 -12.51 -16.86 12.86
N GLN A 10 -12.00 -16.62 14.06
CA GLN A 10 -11.41 -15.33 14.43
C GLN A 10 -10.16 -15.01 13.60
N MET A 11 -9.27 -16.00 13.40
CA MET A 11 -8.06 -15.83 12.58
C MET A 11 -8.36 -15.45 11.12
N VAL A 12 -9.39 -16.08 10.52
CA VAL A 12 -9.82 -15.77 9.15
C VAL A 12 -10.43 -14.37 9.07
N ALA A 13 -11.28 -13.99 10.03
CA ALA A 13 -11.86 -12.65 10.09
C ALA A 13 -10.77 -11.56 10.19
N ASP A 14 -9.78 -11.78 11.05
CA ASP A 14 -8.64 -10.88 11.20
C ASP A 14 -7.80 -10.77 9.92
N GLN A 15 -7.59 -11.89 9.21
CA GLN A 15 -6.85 -11.89 7.96
C GLN A 15 -7.58 -11.13 6.85
N LEU A 16 -8.90 -11.31 6.75
CA LEU A 16 -9.74 -10.55 5.83
C LEU A 16 -9.73 -9.06 6.17
N GLN A 17 -9.86 -8.71 7.45
CA GLN A 17 -9.82 -7.33 7.89
C GLN A 17 -8.49 -6.67 7.53
N ARG A 18 -7.36 -7.36 7.77
CA ARG A 18 -6.04 -6.88 7.34
C ARG A 18 -5.93 -6.69 5.83
N ALA A 19 -6.46 -7.63 5.04
CA ALA A 19 -6.44 -7.52 3.59
C ALA A 19 -7.29 -6.34 3.08
N LEU A 20 -8.46 -6.11 3.68
CA LEU A 20 -9.33 -4.98 3.36
C LEU A 20 -8.69 -3.64 3.73
N SER A 21 -8.14 -3.52 4.94
CA SER A 21 -7.44 -2.32 5.38
C SER A 21 -6.26 -1.99 4.46
N SER A 22 -5.47 -2.99 4.06
CA SER A 22 -4.39 -2.80 3.10
C SER A 22 -4.89 -2.34 1.73
N ARG A 23 -6.03 -2.84 1.25
CA ARG A 23 -6.60 -2.43 -0.04
C ARG A 23 -7.02 -0.96 -0.03
N VAL A 24 -7.66 -0.51 1.06
CA VAL A 24 -8.08 0.90 1.19
C VAL A 24 -6.88 1.83 1.13
N LEU A 25 -5.82 1.54 1.88
CA LEU A 25 -4.59 2.34 1.88
C LEU A 25 -3.93 2.39 0.49
N ILE A 26 -3.85 1.26 -0.20
CA ILE A 26 -3.28 1.20 -1.55
C ILE A 26 -4.07 2.04 -2.55
N GLU A 27 -5.41 1.98 -2.52
CA GLU A 27 -6.24 2.79 -3.42
C GLU A 27 -6.15 4.29 -3.10
N GLN A 28 -6.07 4.67 -1.83
CA GLN A 28 -5.86 6.06 -1.41
C GLN A 28 -4.50 6.59 -1.90
N ALA A 29 -3.43 5.83 -1.67
CA ALA A 29 -2.08 6.18 -2.11
C ALA A 29 -2.00 6.35 -3.64
N LYS A 30 -2.64 5.44 -4.40
CA LYS A 30 -2.74 5.57 -5.86
C LYS A 30 -3.42 6.87 -6.26
N GLY A 31 -4.52 7.24 -5.58
CA GLY A 31 -5.22 8.49 -5.84
C GLY A 31 -4.36 9.73 -5.59
N VAL A 32 -3.59 9.74 -4.50
CA VAL A 32 -2.63 10.83 -4.20
C VAL A 32 -1.59 10.94 -5.32
N ILE A 33 -0.93 9.84 -5.68
CA ILE A 33 0.11 9.82 -6.72
C ILE A 33 -0.46 10.22 -8.08
N ALA A 34 -1.60 9.66 -8.47
CA ALA A 34 -2.26 9.96 -9.75
C ALA A 34 -2.61 11.44 -9.87
N ALA A 35 -3.18 12.03 -8.81
CA ALA A 35 -3.54 13.45 -8.79
C ALA A 35 -2.32 14.37 -8.85
N GLN A 36 -1.24 14.02 -8.15
CA GLN A 36 -0.04 14.86 -8.10
C GLN A 36 0.82 14.73 -9.36
N ALA A 37 0.93 13.53 -9.95
CA ALA A 37 1.80 13.26 -11.11
C ALA A 37 1.05 13.40 -12.45
N GLY A 38 -0.27 13.54 -12.42
CA GLY A 38 -1.09 13.59 -13.64
C GLY A 38 -1.09 12.27 -14.43
N VAL A 39 -1.01 11.13 -13.72
CA VAL A 39 -0.94 9.79 -14.32
C VAL A 39 -2.17 8.95 -14.02
N ASP A 40 -2.37 7.87 -14.77
CA ASP A 40 -3.44 6.92 -14.47
C ASP A 40 -3.16 6.08 -13.20
N MET A 41 -4.21 5.44 -12.69
CA MET A 41 -4.14 4.62 -11.47
C MET A 41 -3.20 3.41 -11.59
N HIS A 42 -2.98 2.89 -12.80
CA HIS A 42 -2.08 1.76 -13.04
C HIS A 42 -0.62 2.19 -12.92
N THR A 43 -0.28 3.33 -13.52
CA THR A 43 1.03 3.97 -13.42
C THR A 43 1.33 4.37 -11.98
N ALA A 44 0.37 4.96 -11.28
CA ALA A 44 0.48 5.29 -9.86
C ALA A 44 0.81 4.05 -9.00
N PHE A 45 0.14 2.93 -9.27
CA PHE A 45 0.42 1.65 -8.58
C PHE A 45 1.83 1.12 -8.89
N ASN A 46 2.29 1.25 -10.14
CA ASN A 46 3.63 0.84 -10.54
C ASN A 46 4.72 1.68 -9.86
N ILE A 47 4.50 2.99 -9.69
CA ILE A 47 5.39 3.87 -8.92
C ILE A 47 5.47 3.39 -7.47
N LEU A 48 4.33 3.22 -6.81
CA LEU A 48 4.24 2.75 -5.42
C LEU A 48 4.95 1.41 -5.23
N ARG A 49 4.73 0.46 -6.14
CA ARG A 49 5.35 -0.88 -6.11
C ARG A 49 6.86 -0.82 -6.35
N SER A 50 7.31 0.05 -7.25
CA SER A 50 8.73 0.18 -7.59
C SER A 50 9.51 0.73 -6.40
N TYR A 51 8.99 1.78 -5.75
CA TYR A 51 9.55 2.32 -4.52
C TYR A 51 9.60 1.27 -3.40
N ALA A 52 8.47 0.59 -3.11
CA ALA A 52 8.43 -0.45 -2.08
C ALA A 52 9.50 -1.54 -2.31
N ARG A 53 9.68 -1.98 -3.57
CA ARG A 53 10.70 -2.98 -3.92
C ARG A 53 12.13 -2.46 -3.77
N ALA A 54 12.40 -1.26 -4.26
CA ALA A 54 13.74 -0.64 -4.20
C ALA A 54 14.21 -0.47 -2.76
N HIS A 55 13.28 -0.19 -1.83
CA HIS A 55 13.55 0.03 -0.41
C HIS A 55 13.28 -1.19 0.48
N GLN A 56 12.93 -2.35 -0.09
CA GLN A 56 12.55 -3.58 0.63
C GLN A 56 11.46 -3.36 1.70
N LEU A 57 10.50 -2.48 1.42
CA LEU A 57 9.35 -2.18 2.27
C LEU A 57 8.10 -2.97 1.85
N LYS A 58 7.18 -3.16 2.77
CA LYS A 58 5.84 -3.67 2.41
C LYS A 58 5.08 -2.59 1.65
N LEU A 59 4.31 -3.02 0.65
CA LEU A 59 3.50 -2.11 -0.15
C LEU A 59 2.45 -1.36 0.68
N SER A 60 1.87 -2.02 1.68
CA SER A 60 0.93 -1.42 2.64
C SER A 60 1.55 -0.25 3.39
N ASP A 61 2.79 -0.40 3.84
CA ASP A 61 3.47 0.57 4.69
C ASP A 61 3.87 1.80 3.85
N VAL A 62 4.29 1.60 2.60
CA VAL A 62 4.50 2.71 1.65
C VAL A 62 3.18 3.40 1.34
N ALA A 63 2.10 2.64 1.13
CA ALA A 63 0.78 3.21 0.85
C ALA A 63 0.25 4.06 2.02
N GLU A 64 0.45 3.60 3.26
CA GLU A 64 0.13 4.34 4.48
C GLU A 64 0.88 5.67 4.52
N ARG A 65 2.21 5.64 4.39
CA ARG A 65 3.05 6.85 4.39
C ARG A 65 2.70 7.84 3.28
N VAL A 66 2.34 7.36 2.09
CA VAL A 66 1.86 8.23 0.99
C VAL A 66 0.48 8.82 1.31
N SER A 67 -0.42 8.02 1.89
CA SER A 67 -1.77 8.47 2.26
C SER A 67 -1.74 9.51 3.38
N GLU A 68 -0.81 9.36 4.32
CA GLU A 68 -0.53 10.31 5.41
C GLU A 68 0.32 11.51 4.97
N ARG A 69 0.80 11.50 3.71
CA ARG A 69 1.67 12.53 3.11
C ARG A 69 3.05 12.64 3.77
N GLU A 70 3.50 11.58 4.42
CA GLU A 70 4.88 11.44 4.92
C GLU A 70 5.87 11.06 3.82
N LEU A 71 5.39 10.44 2.73
CA LEU A 71 6.11 10.23 1.48
C LEU A 71 5.44 11.04 0.38
N ILE A 72 6.21 11.92 -0.28
CA ILE A 72 5.73 12.75 -1.39
C ILE A 72 6.30 12.28 -2.72
N LEU A 73 5.73 12.76 -3.83
CA LEU A 73 6.16 12.35 -5.17
C LEU A 73 7.65 12.47 -5.44
N THR A 74 8.30 13.50 -4.88
CA THR A 74 9.75 13.69 -5.02
C THR A 74 10.54 12.54 -4.41
N ASP A 75 10.05 11.93 -3.33
CA ASP A 75 10.67 10.75 -2.69
C ASP A 75 10.40 9.46 -3.50
N LEU A 76 9.28 9.42 -4.22
CA LEU A 76 8.87 8.27 -5.04
C LEU A 76 9.56 8.25 -6.42
N ALA A 77 10.15 9.36 -6.84
CA ALA A 77 10.91 9.41 -8.08
C ALA A 77 12.15 8.51 -7.94
N PRO A 78 12.46 7.65 -8.92
CA PRO A 78 13.77 7.00 -8.93
C PRO A 78 14.83 8.10 -8.89
N ALA A 79 15.85 7.92 -8.05
CA ALA A 79 17.02 8.79 -8.06
C ALA A 79 17.46 9.00 -9.52
N PRO A 80 17.82 10.24 -9.93
CA PRO A 80 18.30 10.46 -11.29
C PRO A 80 19.39 9.43 -11.56
N ALA A 81 19.18 8.61 -12.58
CA ALA A 81 20.24 7.76 -13.09
C ALA A 81 21.32 8.71 -13.62
N ASP A 82 22.51 8.66 -13.03
CA ASP A 82 23.71 9.31 -13.57
C ASP A 82 23.96 8.89 -15.03
#